data_AF-A0A2E2CQF2-F1
#
_entry.id   AF-A0A2E2CQF2-F1
#
_cell.length_a   1.000
_cell.length_b   1.000
_cell.length_c   1.000
_cell.angle_alpha   90.00
_cell.angle_beta   90.00
_cell.angle_gamma   90.00
#
_symmetry.space_group_name_H-M   'P 1'
#
loop_
_entity.id
_entity.type
_entity.pdbx_description
1 polymer ?
#
loop_
_entity_poly.entity_id
_entity_poly.type
_entity_poly.pdbx_seq_one_letter_code
_entity_poly.pdbx_strand_id
1 'polypeptide(L)'
;MLALAPVTVVETDLLVDGDYVFETSGRDDDEDEEDDEDDDDDDDENEEFCEQYDGDQNSCSQYPQCEWDPEDDTTDEDYPGECDENEDYEGGGSNNGNGNSGGGSSGSDYDNDGEDDSLDSDDDNDGYDDQEDAFPYNENEHEDTDGDGIGDNADNDDDGDNVSDSEDAFPKDSSEQYNSDNDGIGNNADPDDDN
;
A
#
# COMPACT_ATOMS: atom_id res chain seq x y z
N MET A 1 -27.83 41.50 -44.27
CA MET A 1 -26.87 42.61 -44.09
C MET A 1 -25.91 42.19 -42.99
N LEU A 2 -24.62 42.15 -43.31
CA LEU A 2 -23.52 41.76 -42.45
C LEU A 2 -23.35 42.73 -41.27
N ALA A 3 -22.91 42.22 -40.12
CA ALA A 3 -22.04 42.94 -39.20
C ALA A 3 -21.09 41.93 -38.52
N LEU A 4 -19.86 41.88 -39.02
CA LEU A 4 -18.74 41.19 -38.37
C LEU A 4 -18.13 42.18 -37.35
N ALA A 5 -17.94 41.73 -36.11
CA ALA A 5 -17.20 42.49 -35.10
C ALA A 5 -15.68 42.36 -35.36
N PRO A 6 -14.86 43.40 -35.10
CA PRO A 6 -13.42 43.32 -35.32
C PRO A 6 -12.72 42.51 -34.21
N VAL A 7 -11.87 41.59 -34.63
CA VAL A 7 -10.87 40.90 -33.80
C VAL A 7 -9.69 41.85 -33.61
N THR A 8 -9.32 42.14 -32.37
CA THR A 8 -8.10 42.89 -32.04
C THR A 8 -6.97 41.92 -31.78
N VAL A 9 -5.99 41.88 -32.67
CA VAL A 9 -4.69 41.23 -32.44
C VAL A 9 -3.81 42.25 -31.70
N VAL A 10 -3.30 41.87 -30.53
CA VAL A 10 -2.23 42.62 -29.88
C VAL A 10 -0.93 41.91 -30.22
N GLU A 11 -0.19 42.48 -31.15
CA GLU A 11 1.21 42.12 -31.41
C GLU A 11 2.07 42.72 -30.29
N THR A 12 2.90 41.90 -29.66
CA THR A 12 4.07 42.38 -28.91
C THR A 12 5.31 41.79 -29.54
N ASP A 13 5.83 42.47 -30.55
CA ASP A 13 7.15 42.24 -31.10
C ASP A 13 8.23 42.84 -30.18
N LEU A 14 9.11 41.95 -29.72
CA LEU A 14 10.58 42.05 -29.72
C LEU A 14 11.23 43.38 -29.33
N LEU A 15 11.89 43.39 -28.18
CA LEU A 15 13.22 44.01 -28.01
C LEU A 15 14.04 43.17 -27.01
N VAL A 16 14.94 42.33 -27.54
CA VAL A 16 16.09 41.80 -26.75
C VAL A 16 17.33 42.44 -27.34
N ASP A 17 17.77 43.55 -26.73
CA ASP A 17 19.11 44.08 -26.92
C ASP A 17 20.03 43.31 -25.95
N GLY A 18 20.83 42.39 -26.52
CA GLY A 18 21.97 41.81 -25.84
C GLY A 18 23.16 42.77 -25.90
N ASP A 19 23.75 43.07 -24.74
CA ASP A 19 25.19 43.23 -24.51
C ASP A 19 25.43 43.70 -23.07
N TYR A 20 25.92 42.82 -22.17
CA TYR A 20 26.97 43.21 -21.22
C TYR A 20 27.60 42.00 -20.49
N VAL A 21 28.76 41.59 -21.01
CA VAL A 21 30.01 41.10 -20.39
C VAL A 21 30.02 40.43 -19.01
N PHE A 22 30.77 39.33 -18.93
CA PHE A 22 31.86 39.23 -17.95
C PHE A 22 33.09 38.53 -18.54
N GLU A 23 34.22 39.24 -18.59
CA GLU A 23 35.53 38.70 -18.95
C GLU A 23 36.09 37.87 -17.79
N THR A 24 36.73 36.76 -18.16
CA THR A 24 37.49 35.85 -17.30
C THR A 24 38.79 36.49 -16.83
N SER A 25 39.04 36.54 -15.51
CA SER A 25 40.42 36.57 -14.97
C SER A 25 40.49 36.25 -13.47
N GLY A 26 41.35 35.29 -13.11
CA GLY A 26 41.79 34.97 -11.73
C GLY A 26 41.40 33.53 -11.37
N ARG A 27 42.25 32.50 -11.43
CA ARG A 27 43.59 32.26 -10.85
C ARG A 27 43.54 32.00 -9.33
N ASP A 28 43.55 30.69 -9.04
CA ASP A 28 44.09 29.97 -7.89
C ASP A 28 43.93 30.61 -6.51
N ASP A 29 43.02 30.07 -5.69
CA ASP A 29 43.23 29.86 -4.26
C ASP A 29 42.46 28.58 -3.86
N ASP A 30 43.22 27.59 -3.40
CA ASP A 30 42.77 26.32 -2.82
C ASP A 30 42.04 26.57 -1.48
N GLU A 31 40.78 26.16 -1.37
CA GLU A 31 40.05 25.76 -0.14
C GLU A 31 38.94 24.81 -0.64
N ASP A 32 39.22 23.52 -0.86
CA ASP A 32 38.87 22.40 0.03
C ASP A 32 37.47 22.49 0.66
N GLU A 33 36.59 21.58 0.22
CA GLU A 33 35.57 20.80 0.98
C GLU A 33 34.52 21.64 1.76
N GLU A 34 33.23 21.66 1.44
CA GLU A 34 32.27 20.55 1.32
C GLU A 34 31.16 20.96 0.32
N ASP A 35 31.02 20.24 -0.79
CA ASP A 35 29.76 20.16 -1.55
C ASP A 35 29.06 18.89 -1.03
N ASP A 36 28.42 19.00 0.13
CA ASP A 36 27.41 18.03 0.57
C ASP A 36 26.11 18.34 -0.19
N GLU A 37 26.12 18.09 -1.50
CA GLU A 37 24.91 17.75 -2.24
C GLU A 37 24.83 16.21 -2.23
N ASP A 38 24.55 15.67 -1.05
CA ASP A 38 23.89 14.37 -0.93
C ASP A 38 22.42 14.61 -1.36
N ASP A 39 22.23 14.88 -2.65
CA ASP A 39 20.99 14.54 -3.34
C ASP A 39 21.04 13.00 -3.54
N ASP A 40 20.96 12.28 -2.42
CA ASP A 40 20.48 10.91 -2.39
C ASP A 40 18.96 10.97 -2.56
N ASP A 41 18.51 11.50 -3.72
CA ASP A 41 17.25 11.07 -4.32
C ASP A 41 17.53 9.66 -4.89
N ASP A 42 17.80 8.71 -3.99
CA ASP A 42 17.43 7.33 -4.25
C ASP A 42 15.90 7.37 -4.29
N ASP A 43 15.35 7.63 -5.48
CA ASP A 43 14.00 7.21 -5.84
C ASP A 43 13.99 5.67 -5.67
N ASP A 44 13.91 5.21 -4.43
CA ASP A 44 13.72 3.82 -4.11
C ASP A 44 12.27 3.56 -4.50
N GLU A 45 12.04 2.90 -5.62
CA GLU A 45 10.69 2.55 -6.09
C GLU A 45 9.96 1.60 -5.10
N ASN A 46 10.55 1.34 -3.93
CA ASN A 46 10.02 0.63 -2.78
C ASN A 46 9.45 1.56 -1.68
N GLU A 47 9.81 2.85 -1.67
CA GLU A 47 9.28 3.87 -0.72
C GLU A 47 7.81 4.18 -1.06
N GLU A 48 7.46 4.27 -2.35
CA GLU A 48 6.06 4.46 -2.82
C GLU A 48 5.14 3.27 -2.49
N PHE A 49 5.69 2.13 -2.04
CA PHE A 49 4.93 0.90 -1.77
C PHE A 49 4.30 0.88 -0.37
N CYS A 50 5.00 1.38 0.66
CA CYS A 50 4.45 1.45 2.03
C CYS A 50 3.61 2.73 2.25
N GLU A 51 3.78 3.78 1.44
CA GLU A 51 3.01 5.05 1.50
C GLU A 51 1.54 4.94 1.04
N GLN A 52 1.13 3.86 0.39
CA GLN A 52 -0.24 3.74 -0.12
C GLN A 52 -1.28 3.46 0.99
N TYR A 53 -0.83 3.14 2.21
CA TYR A 53 -1.65 2.60 3.28
C TYR A 53 -1.53 3.42 4.58
N ASP A 54 -1.89 4.69 4.49
CA ASP A 54 -1.97 5.58 5.66
C ASP A 54 -3.10 5.16 6.64
N GLY A 55 -2.71 4.64 7.80
CA GLY A 55 -3.52 4.78 9.04
C GLY A 55 -4.15 3.53 9.68
N ASP A 56 -3.75 2.30 9.32
CA ASP A 56 -4.14 1.10 10.08
C ASP A 56 -2.94 0.17 10.37
N GLN A 57 -2.74 -0.17 11.64
CA GLN A 57 -1.73 -1.13 12.08
C GLN A 57 -1.88 -2.51 11.41
N ASN A 58 -3.11 -2.86 10.99
CA ASN A 58 -3.39 -4.13 10.33
C ASN A 58 -2.87 -4.16 8.88
N SER A 59 -2.70 -3.00 8.25
CA SER A 59 -2.23 -2.89 6.86
C SER A 59 -0.71 -3.04 6.75
N CYS A 60 0.08 -2.55 7.71
CA CYS A 60 1.54 -2.78 7.67
C CYS A 60 1.90 -4.26 7.91
N SER A 61 1.11 -5.00 8.70
CA SER A 61 1.32 -6.45 8.89
C SER A 61 1.08 -7.30 7.64
N GLN A 62 0.45 -6.76 6.59
CA GLN A 62 0.29 -7.43 5.30
C GLN A 62 1.57 -7.40 4.45
N TYR A 63 2.54 -6.56 4.81
CA TYR A 63 3.78 -6.37 4.07
C TYR A 63 4.98 -6.50 5.02
N PRO A 64 5.69 -7.66 5.04
CA PRO A 64 6.78 -7.91 5.99
C PRO A 64 8.01 -6.99 5.81
N GLN A 65 8.06 -6.20 4.73
CA GLN A 65 9.04 -5.12 4.53
C GLN A 65 8.67 -3.79 5.23
N CYS A 66 7.42 -3.62 5.67
CA CYS A 66 6.97 -2.42 6.36
C CYS A 66 6.72 -2.75 7.86
N GLU A 67 7.27 -1.98 8.78
CA GLU A 67 6.92 -2.04 10.22
C GLU A 67 6.14 -0.78 10.61
N TRP A 68 5.13 -0.93 11.47
CA TRP A 68 4.44 0.22 12.03
C TRP A 68 5.37 0.94 13.02
N ASP A 69 5.81 2.15 12.68
CA ASP A 69 6.57 3.00 13.60
C ASP A 69 5.65 4.02 14.31
N PRO A 70 5.31 3.82 15.60
CA PRO A 70 4.56 4.80 16.37
C PRO A 70 5.40 5.98 16.86
N GLU A 71 6.73 5.96 16.64
CA GLU A 71 7.69 6.98 17.07
C GLU A 71 8.14 7.92 15.94
N ASP A 72 7.79 7.66 14.67
CA ASP A 72 7.99 8.62 13.59
C ASP A 72 7.02 9.82 13.74
N ASP A 73 7.50 10.99 13.35
CA ASP A 73 7.23 12.31 13.96
C ASP A 73 5.76 12.65 14.26
N THR A 74 5.30 12.32 15.48
CA THR A 74 3.97 12.70 16.03
C THR A 74 3.75 14.22 16.21
N THR A 75 4.65 15.10 15.76
CA THR A 75 4.44 16.55 15.84
C THR A 75 3.50 17.11 14.78
N ASP A 76 3.16 16.32 13.76
CA ASP A 76 2.03 16.61 12.89
C ASP A 76 0.76 15.94 13.43
N GLU A 77 -0.17 16.73 13.98
CA GLU A 77 -1.46 16.21 14.51
C GLU A 77 -2.39 15.71 13.38
N ASP A 78 -1.96 15.81 12.12
CA ASP A 78 -2.69 15.35 10.94
C ASP A 78 -2.26 13.94 10.44
N TYR A 79 -1.19 13.33 10.97
CA TYR A 79 -0.69 12.00 10.56
C TYR A 79 -0.58 11.02 11.75
N PRO A 80 -1.48 10.03 11.87
CA PRO A 80 -1.45 9.07 12.97
C PRO A 80 -0.52 7.88 12.65
N GLY A 81 0.81 8.06 12.61
CA GLY A 81 1.78 6.97 12.41
C GLY A 81 1.83 6.44 10.97
N GLU A 82 3.02 6.04 10.51
CA GLU A 82 3.28 5.60 9.14
C GLU A 82 3.81 4.15 9.12
N CYS A 83 3.59 3.45 8.00
CA CYS A 83 4.27 2.19 7.72
C CYS A 83 5.66 2.54 7.15
N ASP A 84 6.72 2.37 7.94
CA ASP A 84 8.09 2.65 7.53
C ASP A 84 8.80 1.36 7.10
N GLU A 85 9.84 1.48 6.28
CA GLU A 85 10.74 0.36 6.00
C GLU A 85 11.40 -0.13 7.29
N ASN A 86 11.49 -1.44 7.47
CA ASN A 86 12.14 -1.99 8.64
C ASN A 86 13.66 -1.76 8.58
N GLU A 87 14.16 -0.67 9.19
CA GLU A 87 15.59 -0.38 9.32
C GLU A 87 16.37 -1.51 10.04
N ASP A 88 15.67 -2.38 10.78
CA ASP A 88 16.23 -3.52 11.53
C ASP A 88 16.15 -4.86 10.76
N TYR A 89 15.70 -4.92 9.50
CA TYR A 89 15.79 -6.13 8.66
C TYR A 89 17.23 -6.38 8.12
N GLU A 90 18.19 -6.34 9.04
CA GLU A 90 19.51 -6.94 8.87
C GLU A 90 19.39 -8.44 9.09
N GLY A 91 19.02 -9.17 8.04
CA GLY A 91 18.73 -10.61 8.10
C GLY A 91 19.55 -11.42 9.13
N GLY A 92 18.87 -12.03 10.09
CA GLY A 92 19.37 -13.19 10.83
C GLY A 92 18.90 -13.37 12.26
N GLY A 93 18.24 -14.51 12.54
CA GLY A 93 17.75 -14.79 13.90
C GLY A 93 17.58 -16.25 14.33
N SER A 94 18.40 -17.22 13.91
CA SER A 94 18.38 -18.58 14.52
C SER A 94 19.75 -19.07 14.98
N ASN A 95 20.16 -18.61 16.16
CA ASN A 95 21.33 -19.13 16.89
C ASN A 95 20.96 -19.65 18.28
N ASN A 96 20.15 -20.73 18.37
CA ASN A 96 20.23 -21.60 19.53
C ASN A 96 19.77 -23.05 19.26
N GLY A 97 20.72 -23.90 18.85
CA GLY A 97 20.66 -25.33 19.18
C GLY A 97 20.39 -26.30 18.03
N ASN A 98 21.49 -26.77 17.41
CA ASN A 98 21.64 -28.12 16.83
C ASN A 98 20.65 -28.53 15.71
N GLY A 99 21.00 -28.20 14.47
CA GLY A 99 20.34 -28.79 13.29
C GLY A 99 20.99 -28.41 11.96
N ASN A 100 22.00 -29.16 11.55
CA ASN A 100 22.30 -29.52 10.16
C ASN A 100 22.19 -28.42 9.06
N SER A 101 23.33 -27.79 8.76
CA SER A 101 23.55 -27.09 7.49
C SER A 101 23.30 -28.01 6.28
N GLY A 102 22.34 -27.67 5.43
CA GLY A 102 22.04 -28.44 4.23
C GLY A 102 21.15 -27.71 3.22
N GLY A 103 21.64 -26.59 2.67
CA GLY A 103 20.93 -25.73 1.69
C GLY A 103 20.17 -24.65 2.46
N GLY A 104 20.40 -23.36 2.29
CA GLY A 104 20.71 -22.66 1.06
C GLY A 104 19.46 -22.12 0.37
N SER A 105 18.31 -22.05 1.04
CA SER A 105 17.30 -21.05 0.67
C SER A 105 17.77 -19.72 1.21
N SER A 106 17.92 -18.78 0.28
CA SER A 106 18.15 -17.38 0.54
C SER A 106 16.88 -16.57 0.22
N GLY A 107 15.74 -17.24 0.05
CA GLY A 107 14.43 -16.62 -0.03
C GLY A 107 13.75 -16.55 1.34
N SER A 108 12.62 -15.87 1.36
CA SER A 108 11.70 -15.77 2.50
C SER A 108 11.01 -17.12 2.77
N ASP A 109 10.55 -17.30 4.01
CA ASP A 109 9.93 -18.51 4.58
C ASP A 109 8.97 -18.00 5.67
N TYR A 110 7.80 -17.53 5.26
CA TYR A 110 6.89 -16.72 6.09
C TYR A 110 6.31 -17.54 7.26
N ASP A 111 5.83 -18.75 6.98
CA ASP A 111 5.28 -19.67 7.97
C ASP A 111 6.33 -20.51 8.75
N ASN A 112 7.60 -20.45 8.34
CA ASN A 112 8.72 -21.19 8.91
C ASN A 112 8.57 -22.73 8.83
N ASP A 113 7.91 -23.24 7.79
CA ASP A 113 7.73 -24.67 7.56
C ASP A 113 8.98 -25.33 6.91
N GLY A 114 9.87 -24.49 6.37
CA GLY A 114 11.15 -24.86 5.76
C GLY A 114 11.10 -25.09 4.25
N GLU A 115 9.98 -24.76 3.61
CA GLU A 115 9.91 -24.40 2.19
C GLU A 115 10.22 -22.88 2.04
N ASP A 116 10.25 -22.38 0.82
CA ASP A 116 10.66 -21.00 0.52
C ASP A 116 9.45 -20.38 -0.17
N ASP A 117 9.01 -19.18 0.17
CA ASP A 117 7.74 -18.62 -0.32
C ASP A 117 7.64 -18.68 -1.86
N SER A 118 8.78 -18.56 -2.56
CA SER A 118 8.81 -18.66 -4.03
C SER A 118 8.53 -20.06 -4.61
N LEU A 119 8.52 -21.07 -3.75
CA LEU A 119 8.33 -22.49 -4.02
C LEU A 119 7.20 -23.12 -3.21
N ASP A 120 6.77 -22.46 -2.14
CA ASP A 120 5.56 -22.75 -1.41
C ASP A 120 4.33 -22.35 -2.23
N SER A 121 3.18 -22.85 -1.83
CA SER A 121 1.89 -22.50 -2.41
C SER A 121 0.89 -21.99 -1.38
N ASP A 122 1.28 -21.95 -0.10
CA ASP A 122 0.47 -21.59 1.07
C ASP A 122 1.43 -20.93 2.09
N ASP A 123 1.86 -19.71 1.79
CA ASP A 123 2.97 -19.01 2.44
C ASP A 123 2.74 -18.75 3.95
N ASP A 124 1.49 -18.73 4.41
CA ASP A 124 1.12 -18.56 5.82
C ASP A 124 0.52 -19.82 6.48
N ASN A 125 0.40 -20.91 5.72
CA ASN A 125 -0.04 -22.22 6.18
C ASN A 125 -1.45 -22.22 6.81
N ASP A 126 -2.32 -21.33 6.34
CA ASP A 126 -3.70 -21.20 6.81
C ASP A 126 -4.66 -22.23 6.15
N GLY A 127 -4.19 -22.84 5.05
CA GLY A 127 -4.87 -23.88 4.29
C GLY A 127 -5.52 -23.40 2.98
N TYR A 128 -5.31 -22.16 2.57
CA TYR A 128 -5.67 -21.60 1.27
C TYR A 128 -4.41 -21.38 0.42
N ASP A 129 -4.45 -21.78 -0.86
CA ASP A 129 -3.29 -21.58 -1.73
C ASP A 129 -3.13 -20.05 -2.01
N ASP A 130 -1.90 -19.51 -2.11
CA ASP A 130 -1.63 -18.06 -2.32
C ASP A 130 -2.37 -17.43 -3.52
N GLN A 131 -2.78 -18.26 -4.48
CA GLN A 131 -3.53 -17.82 -5.68
C GLN A 131 -5.03 -17.64 -5.42
N GLU A 132 -5.56 -18.28 -4.39
CA GLU A 132 -6.96 -18.19 -3.95
C GLU A 132 -7.09 -17.36 -2.65
N ASP A 133 -5.97 -16.99 -2.04
CA ASP A 133 -5.88 -16.18 -0.83
C ASP A 133 -5.77 -14.67 -1.15
N ALA A 134 -6.62 -13.85 -0.54
CA ALA A 134 -6.54 -12.40 -0.65
C ALA A 134 -5.39 -11.79 0.18
N PHE A 135 -4.95 -12.48 1.24
CA PHE A 135 -3.86 -12.13 2.14
C PHE A 135 -2.88 -13.32 2.34
N PRO A 136 -2.07 -13.69 1.33
CA PRO A 136 -1.19 -14.87 1.36
C PRO A 136 -0.14 -14.92 2.49
N TYR A 137 0.01 -13.83 3.25
CA TYR A 137 0.94 -13.72 4.36
C TYR A 137 0.17 -13.42 5.66
N ASN A 138 -1.06 -13.86 5.84
CA ASN A 138 -1.82 -13.66 7.06
C ASN A 138 -2.65 -14.88 7.40
N GLU A 139 -2.12 -15.72 8.30
CA GLU A 139 -2.75 -16.97 8.75
C GLU A 139 -4.18 -16.86 9.33
N ASN A 140 -4.69 -15.63 9.48
CA ASN A 140 -6.02 -15.34 10.01
C ASN A 140 -6.98 -14.73 8.99
N GLU A 141 -6.56 -14.45 7.75
CA GLU A 141 -7.40 -13.79 6.74
C GLU A 141 -7.14 -14.41 5.37
N HIS A 142 -8.19 -14.86 4.69
CA HIS A 142 -8.06 -15.47 3.35
C HIS A 142 -9.04 -14.88 2.31
N GLU A 143 -10.07 -14.17 2.77
CA GLU A 143 -11.15 -13.59 1.96
C GLU A 143 -11.23 -12.07 2.15
N ASP A 144 -11.44 -11.33 1.07
CA ASP A 144 -11.74 -9.88 1.00
C ASP A 144 -12.90 -9.72 0.01
N THR A 145 -14.13 -9.73 0.52
CA THR A 145 -15.33 -9.87 -0.29
C THR A 145 -15.67 -8.58 -1.07
N ASP A 146 -15.40 -7.41 -0.50
CA ASP A 146 -15.67 -6.12 -1.14
C ASP A 146 -14.44 -5.49 -1.85
N GLY A 147 -13.24 -6.01 -1.57
CA GLY A 147 -11.99 -5.61 -2.20
C GLY A 147 -11.41 -4.33 -1.64
N ASP A 148 -11.70 -3.98 -0.39
CA ASP A 148 -11.20 -2.76 0.26
C ASP A 148 -9.81 -2.93 0.91
N GLY A 149 -9.30 -4.17 0.97
CA GLY A 149 -7.99 -4.51 1.52
C GLY A 149 -7.99 -4.87 3.01
N ILE A 150 -9.16 -4.94 3.65
CA ILE A 150 -9.37 -5.47 4.99
C ILE A 150 -9.98 -6.87 4.85
N GLY A 151 -9.41 -7.88 5.50
CA GLY A 151 -9.95 -9.23 5.41
C GLY A 151 -11.29 -9.38 6.14
N ASP A 152 -12.15 -10.26 5.63
CA ASP A 152 -13.50 -10.49 6.13
C ASP A 152 -13.54 -10.86 7.64
N ASN A 153 -12.46 -11.39 8.26
CA ASN A 153 -12.49 -11.63 9.71
C ASN A 153 -12.22 -10.36 10.54
N ALA A 154 -11.60 -9.34 9.95
CA ALA A 154 -11.31 -8.04 10.56
C ALA A 154 -12.31 -6.95 10.15
N ASP A 155 -12.88 -7.06 8.95
CA ASP A 155 -13.90 -6.15 8.44
C ASP A 155 -15.24 -6.31 9.20
N ASN A 156 -16.07 -5.27 9.17
CA ASN A 156 -17.40 -5.27 9.75
C ASN A 156 -18.51 -5.05 8.72
N ASP A 157 -18.18 -4.95 7.43
CA ASP A 157 -19.08 -4.73 6.30
C ASP A 157 -18.57 -5.50 5.07
N ASP A 158 -18.46 -6.84 5.17
CA ASP A 158 -17.72 -7.72 4.24
C ASP A 158 -18.10 -7.50 2.75
N ASP A 159 -19.30 -7.02 2.43
CA ASP A 159 -19.75 -6.78 1.05
C ASP A 159 -19.79 -5.29 0.62
N GLY A 160 -19.42 -4.38 1.51
CA GLY A 160 -19.28 -2.94 1.23
C GLY A 160 -20.61 -2.23 0.94
N ASP A 161 -21.74 -2.79 1.40
CA ASP A 161 -23.06 -2.23 1.14
C ASP A 161 -23.53 -1.17 2.15
N ASN A 162 -22.69 -0.89 3.16
CA ASN A 162 -22.90 0.03 4.29
C ASN A 162 -23.86 -0.51 5.35
N VAL A 163 -24.00 -1.83 5.46
CA VAL A 163 -24.75 -2.50 6.52
C VAL A 163 -23.85 -3.52 7.18
N SER A 164 -23.48 -3.25 8.42
CA SER A 164 -22.53 -4.12 9.11
C SER A 164 -22.99 -5.59 9.15
N ASP A 165 -22.07 -6.55 9.11
CA ASP A 165 -22.37 -7.99 9.07
C ASP A 165 -23.30 -8.45 10.20
N SER A 166 -23.21 -7.78 11.35
CA SER A 166 -24.03 -8.08 12.52
C SER A 166 -25.51 -7.71 12.36
N GLU A 167 -25.80 -6.80 11.44
CA GLU A 167 -27.13 -6.32 11.07
C GLU A 167 -27.59 -6.83 9.69
N ASP A 168 -26.68 -7.44 8.91
CA ASP A 168 -26.93 -7.99 7.60
C ASP A 168 -27.36 -9.48 7.64
N ALA A 169 -28.37 -9.84 6.84
CA ALA A 169 -28.80 -11.23 6.69
C ALA A 169 -27.93 -12.04 5.71
N PHE A 170 -27.24 -11.36 4.79
CA PHE A 170 -26.31 -11.91 3.81
C PHE A 170 -25.05 -11.02 3.74
N PRO A 171 -24.17 -11.07 4.75
CA PRO A 171 -22.99 -10.18 4.85
C PRO A 171 -22.02 -10.19 3.65
N LYS A 172 -22.13 -11.17 2.75
CA LYS A 172 -21.23 -11.33 1.58
C LYS A 172 -21.94 -11.07 0.25
N ASP A 173 -23.10 -10.42 0.27
CA ASP A 173 -23.90 -10.12 -0.92
C ASP A 173 -24.50 -8.72 -0.82
N SER A 174 -23.76 -7.75 -1.37
CA SER A 174 -24.13 -6.32 -1.37
C SER A 174 -25.45 -5.99 -2.06
N SER A 175 -26.12 -6.98 -2.64
CA SER A 175 -27.46 -6.85 -3.18
C SER A 175 -28.55 -7.33 -2.24
N GLU A 176 -28.26 -7.87 -1.06
CA GLU A 176 -29.21 -8.55 -0.19
C GLU A 176 -28.99 -8.30 1.31
N GLN A 177 -29.71 -7.34 1.90
CA GLN A 177 -29.56 -7.05 3.34
C GLN A 177 -30.57 -7.76 4.24
N TYR A 178 -31.65 -8.30 3.67
CA TYR A 178 -32.85 -8.68 4.41
C TYR A 178 -33.38 -10.06 4.02
N ASN A 179 -33.81 -10.82 5.02
CA ASN A 179 -34.47 -12.13 4.89
C ASN A 179 -35.74 -12.16 5.76
N SER A 180 -36.87 -11.70 5.21
CA SER A 180 -38.06 -11.39 6.01
C SER A 180 -38.72 -12.62 6.64
N ASP A 181 -38.73 -13.75 5.93
CA ASP A 181 -39.37 -14.99 6.38
C ASP A 181 -38.37 -16.05 6.88
N ASN A 182 -37.06 -15.77 6.78
CA ASN A 182 -35.94 -16.59 7.22
C ASN A 182 -35.82 -17.92 6.46
N ASP A 183 -36.15 -17.95 5.17
CA ASP A 183 -36.04 -19.16 4.34
C ASP A 183 -34.63 -19.37 3.75
N GLY A 184 -33.79 -18.33 3.78
CA GLY A 184 -32.40 -18.34 3.33
C GLY A 184 -32.20 -17.73 1.94
N ILE A 185 -33.23 -17.13 1.36
CA ILE A 185 -33.19 -16.34 0.13
C ILE A 185 -33.41 -14.87 0.52
N GLY A 186 -32.61 -13.97 -0.03
CA GLY A 186 -32.76 -12.54 0.26
C GLY A 186 -34.00 -11.95 -0.39
N ASN A 187 -34.56 -10.91 0.21
CA ASN A 187 -35.80 -10.29 -0.25
C ASN A 187 -35.72 -9.78 -1.71
N ASN A 188 -34.54 -9.45 -2.25
CA ASN A 188 -34.43 -9.01 -3.65
C ASN A 188 -34.49 -10.19 -4.63
N ALA A 189 -34.10 -11.39 -4.20
CA ALA A 189 -34.18 -12.65 -4.93
C ALA A 189 -35.47 -13.46 -4.63
N ASP A 190 -36.13 -13.19 -3.51
CA ASP A 190 -37.35 -13.85 -3.07
C ASP A 190 -38.61 -13.21 -3.70
N PRO A 191 -39.44 -13.98 -4.43
CA PRO A 191 -40.73 -13.50 -4.92
C PRO A 191 -41.84 -13.39 -3.85
N ASP A 192 -41.66 -13.98 -2.66
CA ASP A 192 -42.71 -14.16 -1.65
C ASP A 192 -42.20 -14.04 -0.20
N ASP A 193 -41.79 -12.83 0.19
CA ASP A 193 -41.24 -12.46 1.50
C ASP A 193 -42.13 -12.77 2.74
N ASP A 194 -43.31 -13.38 2.58
CA ASP A 194 -44.25 -13.76 3.65
C ASP A 194 -44.68 -15.25 3.69
N ASN A 195 -43.98 -16.14 2.96
CA ASN A 195 -44.10 -17.62 2.86
C ASN A 195 -45.19 -18.25 1.98
#